data_AF-A0A0N4TFB5-F1
#
_entry.id   AF-A0A0N4TFB5-F1
#
_cell.length_a   1.000
_cell.length_b   1.000
_cell.length_c   1.000
_cell.angle_alpha   90.00
_cell.angle_beta   90.00
_cell.angle_gamma   90.00
#
_symmetry.space_group_name_H-M   'P 1'
#
loop_
_entity.id
_entity.type
_entity.pdbx_description
1 polymer ?
#
loop_
_entity_poly.entity_id
_entity_poly.type
_entity_poly.pdbx_seq_one_letter_code
_entity_poly.pdbx_strand_id
1 'polypeptide(L)'
;MVSCWAEEFHERPDFAVIRKVVRSLNKSNETSNVVDNLLKRMEQYANNLEGLVEERTQEYLAEKQKVEDLLHQLLPRSVADQLISGCAVQAEAFESVTIYFSDIVGFTALSSMSTPMQEL
;
A
#
# COMPACT_ATOMS: atom_id res chain seq x y z
N MET A 1 37.46 -27.48 11.19
CA MET A 1 37.42 -26.89 12.55
C MET A 1 37.48 -27.93 13.66
N VAL A 2 37.07 -29.20 13.42
CA VAL A 2 37.10 -30.27 14.44
C VAL A 2 38.51 -30.58 14.95
N SER A 3 39.55 -30.42 14.12
CA SER A 3 40.95 -30.64 14.51
C SER A 3 41.48 -29.68 15.59
N CYS A 4 40.86 -28.51 15.79
CA CYS A 4 41.23 -27.61 16.88
C CYS A 4 40.78 -28.12 18.26
N TRP A 5 39.95 -29.15 18.30
CA TRP A 5 39.32 -29.73 19.50
C TRP A 5 39.89 -31.11 19.86
N ALA A 6 41.05 -31.49 19.29
CA ALA A 6 41.70 -32.77 19.61
C ALA A 6 42.01 -32.87 21.12
N GLU A 7 41.76 -34.01 21.74
CA GLU A 7 42.01 -34.20 23.17
C GLU A 7 43.50 -34.08 23.49
N GLU A 8 44.34 -34.64 22.62
CA GLU A 8 45.80 -34.61 22.71
C GLU A 8 46.39 -33.27 22.27
N PHE A 9 47.33 -32.73 23.06
CA PHE A 9 47.89 -31.40 22.86
C PHE A 9 48.65 -31.24 21.53
N HIS A 10 49.38 -32.28 21.12
CA HIS A 10 50.26 -32.26 19.95
C HIS A 10 49.51 -32.48 18.63
N GLU A 11 48.26 -32.94 18.69
CA GLU A 11 47.39 -33.11 17.53
C GLU A 11 46.64 -31.82 17.18
N ARG A 12 46.62 -30.84 18.10
CA ARG A 12 46.01 -29.55 17.86
C ARG A 12 46.88 -28.74 16.89
N PRO A 13 46.29 -28.16 15.83
CA PRO A 13 47.04 -27.32 14.91
C PRO A 13 47.57 -26.08 15.64
N ASP A 14 48.77 -25.66 15.28
CA ASP A 14 49.35 -24.44 15.81
C ASP A 14 48.65 -23.19 15.22
N PHE A 15 48.96 -22.04 15.81
CA PHE A 15 48.35 -20.79 15.41
C PHE A 15 48.71 -20.38 13.97
N ALA A 16 49.84 -20.84 13.43
CA ALA A 16 50.26 -20.55 12.07
C ALA A 16 49.39 -21.32 11.05
N VAL A 17 49.10 -22.59 11.34
CA VAL A 17 48.21 -23.46 10.56
C VAL A 17 46.78 -22.93 10.62
N ILE A 18 46.27 -22.59 11.81
CA ILE A 18 44.93 -22.01 11.97
C ILE A 18 44.82 -20.71 11.15
N ARG A 19 45.80 -19.81 11.24
CA ARG A 19 45.81 -18.55 10.48
C ARG A 19 45.83 -18.80 8.97
N LYS A 20 46.55 -19.81 8.49
CA LYS A 20 46.59 -20.20 7.07
C LYS A 20 45.23 -20.74 6.60
N VAL A 21 44.58 -21.59 7.41
CA VAL A 21 43.25 -22.14 7.12
C VAL A 21 42.20 -21.04 7.09
N VAL A 22 42.17 -20.15 8.10
CA VAL A 22 41.23 -19.02 8.16
C VAL A 22 41.42 -18.08 6.97
N ARG A 23 42.67 -17.72 6.63
CA ARG A 23 42.94 -16.92 5.43
C ARG A 23 42.52 -17.62 4.15
N SER A 24 42.70 -18.94 4.05
CA SER A 24 42.26 -19.71 2.89
C SER A 24 40.74 -19.75 2.75
N LEU A 25 40.01 -19.81 3.86
CA LEU A 25 38.54 -19.76 3.89
C LEU A 25 38.02 -18.36 3.56
N ASN A 26 38.73 -17.32 3.97
CA ASN A 26 38.35 -15.92 3.70
C ASN A 26 38.74 -15.46 2.28
N LYS A 27 39.79 -16.05 1.67
CA LYS A 27 40.24 -15.70 0.30
C LYS A 27 39.16 -15.91 -0.78
N SER A 28 38.19 -16.81 -0.52
CA SER A 28 37.05 -17.06 -1.40
C SER A 28 35.80 -16.23 -1.06
N ASN A 29 35.80 -15.50 0.07
CA ASN A 29 34.60 -14.88 0.65
C ASN A 29 34.72 -13.38 0.94
N GLU A 30 35.83 -12.73 0.59
CA GLU A 30 36.14 -11.42 1.18
C GLU A 30 35.36 -10.21 0.64
N THR A 31 34.74 -10.23 -0.55
CA THR A 31 34.00 -9.03 -1.05
C THR A 31 32.78 -9.30 -1.93
N SER A 32 32.81 -10.29 -2.83
CA SER A 32 31.70 -10.49 -3.79
C SER A 32 30.41 -10.92 -3.07
N ASN A 33 30.45 -11.95 -2.24
CA ASN A 33 29.20 -12.57 -1.76
C ASN A 33 28.35 -11.70 -0.83
N VAL A 34 28.92 -10.89 0.07
CA VAL A 34 28.10 -10.12 1.05
C VAL A 34 27.43 -8.92 0.39
N VAL A 35 28.18 -8.17 -0.43
CA VAL A 35 27.67 -6.99 -1.13
C VAL A 35 26.67 -7.41 -2.20
N ASP A 36 26.95 -8.48 -2.95
CA ASP A 36 26.03 -9.01 -3.96
C ASP A 36 24.72 -9.52 -3.33
N ASN A 37 24.78 -10.16 -2.16
CA ASN A 37 23.58 -10.56 -1.43
C ASN A 37 22.79 -9.36 -0.90
N LEU A 38 23.46 -8.30 -0.45
CA LEU A 38 22.79 -7.07 -0.02
C LEU A 38 22.11 -6.38 -1.20
N LEU A 39 22.80 -6.23 -2.33
CA LEU A 39 22.26 -5.68 -3.57
C LEU A 39 21.03 -6.45 -4.04
N LYS A 40 21.11 -7.78 -4.09
CA LYS A 40 19.97 -8.63 -4.46
C LYS A 40 18.77 -8.45 -3.53
N ARG A 41 19.01 -8.33 -2.21
CA ARG A 41 17.93 -8.04 -1.26
C ARG A 41 17.33 -6.67 -1.49
N MET A 42 18.16 -5.65 -1.69
CA MET A 42 17.69 -4.28 -1.97
C MET A 42 16.86 -4.22 -3.26
N GLU A 43 17.29 -4.90 -4.32
CA GLU A 43 16.55 -5.01 -5.56
C GLU A 43 15.21 -5.73 -5.36
N GLN A 44 15.19 -6.83 -4.61
CA GLN A 44 13.94 -7.51 -4.25
C GLN A 44 13.00 -6.61 -3.45
N TYR A 45 13.52 -5.83 -2.49
CA TYR A 45 12.70 -4.87 -1.75
C TYR A 45 12.15 -3.78 -2.67
N ALA A 46 12.95 -3.24 -3.58
CA ALA A 46 12.52 -2.23 -4.54
C ALA A 46 11.39 -2.75 -5.43
N ASN A 47 11.56 -3.95 -6.02
CA ASN A 47 10.55 -4.57 -6.87
C ASN A 47 9.26 -4.88 -6.11
N ASN A 48 9.37 -5.38 -4.87
CA ASN A 48 8.20 -5.66 -4.04
C ASN A 48 7.46 -4.37 -3.65
N LEU A 49 8.19 -3.29 -3.36
CA LEU A 49 7.61 -1.99 -3.08
C LEU A 49 6.90 -1.41 -4.31
N GLU A 50 7.49 -1.54 -5.48
CA GLU A 50 6.88 -1.11 -6.74
C GLU A 50 5.56 -1.84 -6.99
N GLY A 51 5.54 -3.18 -6.86
CA GLY A 51 4.32 -3.96 -6.98
C GLY A 51 3.26 -3.59 -5.93
N LEU A 52 3.66 -3.33 -4.69
CA LEU A 52 2.72 -2.90 -3.64
C LEU A 52 2.15 -1.50 -3.93
N VAL A 53 2.97 -0.58 -4.43
CA VAL A 53 2.51 0.75 -4.83
C VAL A 53 1.52 0.65 -5.98
N GLU A 54 1.79 -0.20 -6.98
CA GLU A 54 0.90 -0.44 -8.11
C GLU A 54 -0.47 -0.99 -7.65
N GLU A 55 -0.46 -2.03 -6.81
CA GLU A 55 -1.68 -2.63 -6.24
C GLU A 55 -2.52 -1.59 -5.50
N ARG A 56 -1.90 -0.83 -4.58
CA ARG A 56 -2.62 0.19 -3.80
C ARG A 56 -3.10 1.36 -4.65
N THR A 57 -2.35 1.73 -5.68
CA THR A 57 -2.77 2.76 -6.63
C THR A 57 -3.99 2.28 -7.41
N GLN A 58 -4.03 1.01 -7.83
CA GLN A 58 -5.16 0.43 -8.52
C GLN A 58 -6.41 0.37 -7.64
N GLU A 59 -6.29 -0.07 -6.38
CA GLU A 59 -7.39 -0.06 -5.40
C GLU A 59 -7.94 1.35 -5.19
N TYR A 60 -7.04 2.33 -5.00
CA TYR A 60 -7.42 3.72 -4.85
C TYR A 60 -8.17 4.26 -6.06
N LEU A 61 -7.70 3.99 -7.28
CA LEU A 61 -8.35 4.43 -8.51
C LEU A 61 -9.74 3.80 -8.68
N ALA A 62 -9.89 2.53 -8.34
CA ALA A 62 -11.18 1.84 -8.39
C ALA A 62 -12.18 2.46 -7.41
N GLU A 63 -11.76 2.76 -6.19
CA GLU A 63 -12.63 3.38 -5.19
C GLU A 63 -12.97 4.82 -5.53
N LYS A 64 -11.97 5.58 -6.02
CA LYS A 64 -12.17 6.93 -6.54
C LYS A 64 -13.25 6.95 -7.63
N GLN A 65 -13.20 6.04 -8.59
CA GLN A 65 -14.19 5.97 -9.68
C GLN A 65 -15.61 5.72 -9.13
N LYS A 66 -15.78 4.82 -8.16
CA LYS A 66 -17.10 4.55 -7.56
C LYS A 66 -17.67 5.80 -6.89
N VAL A 67 -16.83 6.58 -6.20
CA VAL A 67 -17.25 7.83 -5.54
C VAL A 67 -17.64 8.88 -6.58
N GLU A 68 -16.87 9.02 -7.67
CA GLU A 68 -17.21 9.93 -8.77
C GLU A 68 -18.53 9.55 -9.46
N ASP A 69 -18.75 8.25 -9.72
CA ASP A 69 -20.00 7.74 -10.30
C ASP A 69 -21.20 8.00 -9.38
N LEU A 70 -21.01 7.82 -8.06
CA LEU A 70 -22.04 8.11 -7.07
C LEU A 70 -22.40 9.61 -7.03
N LEU A 71 -21.40 10.50 -7.09
CA LEU A 71 -21.63 11.94 -7.14
C LEU A 71 -22.47 12.33 -8.35
N HIS A 72 -22.22 11.72 -9.52
CA HIS A 72 -23.01 11.94 -10.72
C HIS A 72 -24.45 11.41 -10.65
N GLN A 73 -24.72 10.42 -9.79
CA GLN A 73 -26.08 9.92 -9.55
C GLN A 73 -26.86 10.81 -8.59
N LEU A 74 -26.18 11.43 -7.62
CA LEU A 74 -26.82 12.21 -6.55
C LEU A 74 -26.97 13.70 -6.89
N LEU A 75 -26.05 14.25 -7.68
CA LEU A 75 -25.96 15.69 -7.92
C LEU A 75 -26.06 16.03 -9.41
N PRO A 76 -26.54 17.24 -9.74
CA PRO A 76 -26.41 17.78 -11.09
C PRO A 76 -24.96 17.72 -11.55
N ARG A 77 -24.74 17.36 -12.81
CA ARG A 77 -23.40 17.08 -13.35
C ARG A 77 -22.41 18.23 -13.13
N SER A 78 -22.84 19.47 -13.32
CA SER A 78 -22.03 20.67 -13.09
C SER A 78 -21.54 20.81 -11.64
N VAL A 79 -22.36 20.41 -10.67
CA VAL A 79 -22.03 20.45 -9.24
C VAL A 79 -21.08 19.30 -8.89
N ALA A 80 -21.36 18.09 -9.40
CA ALA A 80 -20.49 16.93 -9.22
C ALA A 80 -19.07 17.20 -9.77
N ASP A 81 -18.95 17.70 -11.00
CA ASP A 81 -17.65 18.02 -11.63
C ASP A 81 -16.85 19.06 -10.82
N GLN A 82 -17.51 20.06 -10.23
CA GLN A 82 -16.88 21.04 -9.36
C GLN A 82 -16.35 20.40 -8.07
N LEU A 83 -17.15 19.55 -7.42
CA LEU A 83 -16.73 18.86 -6.21
C LEU A 83 -15.58 17.88 -6.47
N ILE A 84 -15.64 17.13 -7.57
CA ILE A 84 -14.60 16.18 -8.01
C ILE A 84 -13.27 16.91 -8.27
N SER A 85 -13.33 18.12 -8.84
CA SER A 85 -12.15 18.96 -9.06
C SER A 85 -11.65 19.69 -7.81
N GLY A 86 -12.30 19.51 -6.65
CA GLY A 86 -11.96 20.21 -5.40
C GLY A 86 -12.32 21.70 -5.41
N CYS A 87 -13.16 22.14 -6.35
CA CYS A 87 -13.66 23.50 -6.43
C CYS A 87 -14.80 23.73 -5.41
N ALA A 88 -14.86 24.94 -4.86
CA ALA A 88 -16.01 25.35 -4.07
C ALA A 88 -17.23 25.58 -4.96
N VAL A 89 -18.37 24.98 -4.60
CA VAL A 89 -19.65 25.17 -5.31
C VAL A 89 -20.26 26.50 -4.88
N GLN A 90 -20.49 27.40 -5.85
CA GLN A 90 -21.14 28.68 -5.61
C GLN A 90 -22.66 28.50 -5.53
N ALA A 91 -23.31 29.21 -4.62
CA ALA A 91 -24.76 29.27 -4.58
C ALA A 91 -25.28 30.05 -5.80
N GLU A 92 -26.19 29.44 -6.55
CA GLU A 92 -26.80 30.05 -7.73
C GLU A 92 -28.19 30.59 -7.38
N ALA A 93 -28.51 31.78 -7.88
CA ALA A 93 -29.84 32.37 -7.81
C ALA A 93 -30.44 32.41 -9.21
N PHE A 94 -31.67 31.92 -9.34
CA PHE A 94 -32.39 31.86 -10.60
C PHE A 94 -33.61 32.79 -10.52
N GLU A 95 -33.83 33.59 -11.57
CA GLU A 95 -34.99 34.49 -11.65
C GLU A 95 -36.32 33.71 -11.73
N SER A 96 -36.29 32.51 -12.32
CA SER A 96 -37.44 31.61 -12.42
C SER A 96 -36.97 30.16 -12.45
N VAL A 97 -37.73 29.27 -11.79
CA VAL A 97 -37.44 27.83 -11.71
C VAL A 97 -38.73 27.01 -11.85
N THR A 98 -38.60 25.79 -12.37
CA THR A 98 -39.67 24.79 -12.34
C THR A 98 -39.38 23.79 -11.23
N ILE A 99 -40.31 23.63 -10.30
CA ILE A 99 -40.18 22.69 -9.18
C ILE A 99 -41.05 21.47 -9.48
N TYR A 100 -40.45 20.28 -9.45
CA TYR A 100 -41.18 19.02 -9.52
C TYR A 100 -41.40 18.46 -8.11
N PHE A 101 -42.65 18.20 -7.76
CA PHE A 101 -43.01 17.54 -6.51
C PHE A 101 -43.40 16.09 -6.81
N SER A 102 -42.55 15.16 -6.40
CA SER A 102 -42.89 13.74 -6.34
C SER A 102 -42.97 13.29 -4.89
N ASP A 103 -44.11 12.70 -4.53
CA ASP A 103 -44.24 11.93 -3.30
C ASP A 103 -43.97 10.46 -3.59
N ILE A 104 -43.25 9.81 -2.68
CA ILE A 104 -43.02 8.36 -2.73
C ILE A 104 -44.02 7.74 -1.78
N VAL A 105 -45.01 7.04 -2.34
CA VAL A 105 -46.09 6.41 -1.56
C VAL A 105 -45.51 5.52 -0.46
N GLY A 106 -45.81 5.87 0.79
CA GLY A 106 -45.37 5.10 1.96
C GLY A 106 -43.98 5.43 2.49
N PHE A 107 -43.22 6.33 1.85
CA PHE A 107 -41.87 6.69 2.31
C PHE A 107 -41.88 7.32 3.72
N THR A 108 -42.85 8.19 4.03
CA THR A 108 -43.01 8.76 5.38
C THR A 108 -43.24 7.68 6.44
N ALA A 109 -44.03 6.65 6.11
CA ALA A 109 -44.28 5.55 7.04
C ALA A 109 -43.02 4.69 7.21
N LEU A 110 -42.31 4.39 6.11
CA LEU A 110 -41.07 3.62 6.13
C LEU A 110 -39.96 4.32 6.93
N SER A 111 -39.69 5.60 6.65
CA SER A 111 -38.68 6.40 7.37
C SER A 111 -39.01 6.58 8.84
N SER A 112 -40.30 6.66 9.20
CA SER A 112 -40.72 6.75 10.62
C SER A 112 -40.37 5.52 11.46
N MET A 113 -40.07 4.38 10.82
CA MET A 113 -39.68 3.14 11.49
C MET A 113 -38.16 3.00 11.65
N SER A 114 -37.36 3.85 10.99
CA SER A 114 -35.91 3.85 11.11
C SER A 114 -35.47 4.53 12.40
N THR A 115 -34.44 4.01 13.06
CA THR A 115 -33.74 4.79 14.10
C THR A 115 -32.83 5.84 13.46
N PRO A 116 -32.60 7.00 14.08
CA PRO A 116 -31.73 8.04 13.52
C PRO A 116 -30.31 7.57 13.15
N MET A 117 -29.81 6.49 13.78
CA MET A 117 -28.52 5.88 13.45
C MET A 117 -28.52 5.02 12.19
N GLN A 118 -29.68 4.58 11.72
CA GLN A 118 -29.79 3.74 10.51
C GLN A 118 -29.90 4.58 9.23
N GLU A 119 -30.13 5.89 9.34
CA GLU A 119 -30.23 6.82 8.21
C GLU A 119 -28.96 7.68 7.99
N LEU A 120 -27.88 7.39 8.75
CA LEU A 120 -26.57 8.03 8.70
C LEU A 120 -25.51 7.05 8.17
#